data_AF-A0A527NAZ5-F1
#
_entry.id   AF-A0A527NAZ5-F1
#
_cell.length_a   1.000
_cell.length_b   1.000
_cell.length_c   1.000
_cell.angle_alpha   90.00
_cell.angle_beta   90.00
_cell.angle_gamma   90.00
#
_symmetry.space_group_name_H-M   'P 1'
#
loop_
_entity.id
_entity.type
_entity.pdbx_description
1 polymer ?
#
loop_
_entity_poly.entity_id
_entity_poly.type
_entity_poly.pdbx_seq_one_letter_code
_entity_poly.pdbx_strand_id
1 'polypeptide(L)' 'VYIEPFGLSPDTEKLLASLGYRLDLADASWGEAAGILVGGKSLAEIEKGGGARYNGAIDSRAASGEAIGY' A
#
# COMPACT_ATOMS: atom_id res chain seq x y z
N VAL A 1 -11.32 -11.39 -11.41
CA VAL A 1 -10.69 -10.35 -10.55
C VAL A 1 -9.27 -10.79 -10.35
N TYR A 2 -8.33 -9.94 -10.73
CA TYR A 2 -6.91 -10.25 -10.65
C TYR A 2 -6.39 -9.98 -9.24
N ILE A 3 -5.66 -10.93 -8.66
CA ILE A 3 -5.05 -10.81 -7.34
C ILE A 3 -3.56 -11.14 -7.40
N GLU A 4 -2.77 -10.42 -6.63
CA GLU A 4 -1.34 -10.73 -6.49
C GLU A 4 -1.12 -12.03 -5.72
N PRO A 5 -0.01 -12.74 -5.97
CA PRO A 5 0.42 -13.85 -5.13
C PRO A 5 0.48 -13.43 -3.66
N PHE A 6 -0.17 -14.20 -2.78
CA PHE A 6 -0.24 -13.93 -1.35
C PHE A 6 -0.88 -12.58 -0.97
N GLY A 7 -1.58 -11.92 -1.90
CA GLY A 7 -2.26 -10.64 -1.66
C GLY A 7 -3.49 -10.75 -0.75
N LEU A 8 -4.06 -11.95 -0.60
CA LEU A 8 -5.20 -12.24 0.26
C LEU A 8 -4.96 -13.50 1.09
N SER A 9 -5.65 -13.61 2.23
CA SER A 9 -5.66 -14.86 2.99
C SER A 9 -6.56 -15.91 2.30
N PRO A 10 -6.30 -17.22 2.48
CA PRO A 10 -7.12 -18.27 1.87
C PRO A 10 -8.62 -18.20 2.24
N ASP A 11 -8.94 -17.72 3.45
CA ASP A 11 -10.33 -17.57 3.87
C ASP A 11 -11.02 -16.38 3.18
N THR A 12 -10.28 -15.31 2.90
CA THR A 12 -10.79 -14.17 2.13
C THR A 12 -11.05 -14.57 0.67
N GLU A 13 -10.15 -15.37 0.08
CA GLU A 13 -10.34 -15.90 -1.27
C GLU A 13 -11.62 -16.74 -1.38
N LYS A 14 -11.86 -17.65 -0.41
CA LYS A 14 -13.08 -18.47 -0.35
C LYS A 14 -14.34 -17.62 -0.22
N LEU A 15 -14.30 -16.58 0.62
CA LEU A 15 -15.43 -15.67 0.80
C LEU A 15 -15.74 -14.93 -0.50
N LEU A 16 -14.74 -14.40 -1.19
CA LEU A 16 -14.95 -13.72 -2.47
C LEU A 16 -15.48 -14.69 -3.55
N ALA A 17 -14.97 -15.93 -3.59
CA ALA A 17 -15.49 -16.95 -4.49
C ALA A 17 -16.96 -17.30 -4.21
N SER A 18 -17.38 -17.37 -2.93
CA SER A 18 -18.78 -17.65 -2.57
C SER A 18 -19.72 -16.51 -2.92
N LEU A 19 -19.21 -15.28 -3.00
CA LEU A 19 -19.93 -14.11 -3.53
C LEU A 19 -20.01 -14.10 -5.08
N GLY A 20 -19.44 -15.09 -5.75
CA GLY A 20 -19.48 -15.23 -7.21
C GLY A 20 -18.31 -14.56 -7.95
N TYR A 21 -17.30 -14.05 -7.24
CA TYR A 21 -16.10 -13.54 -7.88
C TYR A 21 -15.23 -14.69 -8.38
N ARG A 22 -14.86 -14.64 -9.66
CA ARG A 22 -13.75 -15.44 -10.18
C ARG A 22 -12.45 -14.75 -9.82
N LEU A 23 -11.60 -15.41 -9.05
CA LEU A 23 -10.28 -14.91 -8.69
C LEU A 23 -9.25 -15.51 -9.64
N ASP A 24 -8.46 -14.66 -10.28
CA ASP A 24 -7.39 -15.05 -11.19
C ASP A 24 -6.07 -14.60 -10.56
N LEU A 25 -5.27 -15.57 -10.13
CA LEU A 25 -3.96 -15.32 -9.53
C LEU A 25 -2.99 -14.85 -10.61
N ALA A 26 -2.31 -13.75 -10.33
CA ALA A 26 -1.29 -13.21 -11.22
C ALA A 26 0.00 -14.01 -11.13
N ASP A 27 0.72 -14.09 -12.25
CA ASP A 27 2.07 -14.68 -12.28
C ASP A 27 3.13 -13.75 -11.68
N ALA A 28 2.82 -12.48 -11.50
CA ALA A 28 3.73 -11.47 -10.99
C ALA A 28 3.03 -10.52 -10.02
N SER A 29 3.80 -10.01 -9.07
CA SER A 29 3.40 -8.84 -8.29
C SER A 29 3.42 -7.58 -9.15
N TRP A 30 2.59 -6.60 -8.82
CA TRP A 30 2.41 -5.38 -9.61
C TRP A 30 2.76 -4.12 -8.83
N GLY A 31 3.35 -3.18 -9.57
CA GLY A 31 3.67 -1.84 -9.09
C GLY A 31 4.97 -1.77 -8.28
N GLU A 32 5.54 -0.57 -8.27
CA GLU A 32 6.71 -0.19 -7.47
C GLU A 32 6.41 1.19 -6.86
N ALA A 33 5.42 1.24 -5.96
CA ALA A 33 4.95 2.51 -5.44
C ALA A 33 5.99 3.19 -4.55
N ALA A 34 6.22 4.49 -4.77
CA ALA A 34 6.94 5.35 -3.84
C ALA A 34 6.02 6.47 -3.40
N GLY A 35 5.91 6.70 -2.09
CA GLY A 35 4.96 7.66 -1.52
C GLY A 35 5.48 8.34 -0.27
N ILE A 36 5.01 9.57 -0.04
CA ILE A 36 5.26 10.33 1.18
C ILE A 36 3.90 10.70 1.78
N LEU A 37 3.66 10.24 3.01
CA LEU A 37 2.57 10.74 3.83
C LEU A 37 3.00 12.07 4.45
N VAL A 38 2.26 13.12 4.13
CA VAL A 38 2.48 14.48 4.67
C VAL A 38 1.38 14.78 5.67
N GLY A 39 1.72 14.96 6.95
CA GLY A 39 0.77 15.51 7.91
C GLY A 39 1.04 15.20 9.38
N GLY A 40 0.13 15.67 10.23
CA GLY A 40 0.04 15.41 11.67
C GLY A 40 -1.17 14.54 12.00
N LYS A 41 -1.44 14.26 13.28
CA LYS A 41 -2.56 13.40 13.70
C LYS A 41 -3.93 13.99 13.39
N SER A 42 -4.00 15.28 13.04
CA SER A 42 -5.22 15.99 12.65
C SER A 42 -4.94 17.12 11.67
N LEU A 43 -5.97 17.58 10.93
CA LEU A 43 -5.88 18.73 10.04
C LEU A 43 -5.41 20.00 10.78
N ALA A 44 -5.87 20.21 12.01
CA ALA A 44 -5.47 21.35 12.83
C ALA A 44 -3.98 21.34 13.23
N GLU A 45 -3.39 20.16 13.42
CA GLU A 45 -1.93 20.03 13.65
C GLU A 45 -1.13 20.32 12.38
N ILE A 46 -1.66 19.97 11.21
CA ILE A 46 -1.07 20.28 9.90
C ILE A 46 -1.06 21.80 9.68
N GLU A 47 -2.20 22.46 9.94
CA GLU A 47 -2.37 23.91 9.76
C GLU A 47 -1.50 24.75 10.71
N LYS A 48 -1.22 24.26 11.92
CA LYS A 48 -0.34 24.94 12.89
C LYS A 48 1.13 25.04 12.45
N GLY A 49 1.53 24.35 11.38
CA GLY A 49 2.84 24.53 10.72
C GLY A 49 4.07 23.99 11.47
N GLY A 50 3.90 23.40 12.66
CA GLY A 50 5.01 22.88 13.48
C GLY A 50 5.17 21.35 13.49
N GLY A 51 4.34 20.60 12.76
CA GLY A 51 4.16 19.17 13.02
C GLY A 51 3.90 18.27 11.81
N ALA A 52 4.12 18.73 10.57
CA ALA A 52 4.05 17.84 9.42
C ALA A 52 5.21 16.83 9.50
N ARG A 53 4.94 15.62 9.99
CA ARG A 53 5.88 14.52 9.91
C ARG A 53 5.79 13.96 8.49
N TYR A 54 6.92 13.97 7.80
CA TYR A 54 7.05 13.27 6.52
C TYR A 54 7.35 11.81 6.82
N ASN A 55 6.49 10.92 6.34
CA ASN A 55 6.70 9.48 6.43
C ASN A 55 6.79 8.94 5.01
N GLY A 56 8.01 8.69 4.54
CA GLY A 56 8.25 8.07 3.24
C GLY A 56 8.18 6.55 3.33
N ALA A 57 7.64 5.93 2.29
CA ALA A 57 7.76 4.49 2.07
C ALA A 57 8.02 4.23 0.59
N ILE A 58 8.91 3.29 0.32
CA ILE A 58 9.11 2.72 -1.02
C ILE A 58 8.71 1.25 -0.97
N ASP A 59 8.08 0.79 -2.05
CA ASP A 59 7.72 -0.59 -2.26
C ASP A 59 8.93 -1.51 -2.13
N SER A 60 8.80 -2.58 -1.34
CA SER A 60 9.88 -3.55 -1.13
C SER A 60 10.25 -4.32 -2.40
N ARG A 61 9.39 -4.28 -3.42
CA ARG A 61 9.60 -4.92 -4.72
C ARG A 61 10.43 -4.05 -5.67
N ALA A 62 10.57 -2.75 -5.38
CA ALA A 62 11.34 -1.84 -6.23
C ALA A 62 12.80 -2.28 -6.30
N ALA A 63 13.32 -2.49 -7.50
CA ALA A 63 14.70 -2.96 -7.70
C ALA A 63 15.76 -1.95 -7.21
N SER A 64 15.39 -0.68 -7.11
CA SER A 64 16.25 0.41 -6.64
C SER A 64 15.42 1.59 -6.14
N GLY A 65 16.00 2.37 -5.23
CA GLY A 65 15.38 3.57 -4.65
C GLY A 65 15.27 3.48 -3.13
N GLU A 66 15.15 4.64 -2.48
CA GLU A 66 15.09 4.73 -1.01
C GLU A 66 14.12 5.84 -0.57
N ALA A 67 13.42 5.60 0.54
CA ALA A 67 12.65 6.62 1.24
C ALA A 67 13.50 7.21 2.37
N ILE A 68 14.13 8.36 2.11
CA ILE A 68 15.09 9.03 3.01
C ILE A 68 14.59 10.41 3.46
N GLY A 69 15.12 10.91 4.58
CA GLY A 69 14.83 12.23 5.14
C GLY A 69 16.05 12.87 5.82
N TYR A 70 15.94 14.14 6.22
CA TYR A 70 16.98 14.92 6.90
C TYR A 70 16.40 15.76 8.06
#